data_AF-A0A537SD24-F1
#
_entry.id   AF-A0A537SD24-F1
#
_cell.length_a   1.000
_cell.length_b   1.000
_cell.length_c   1.000
_cell.angle_alpha   90.00
_cell.angle_beta   90.00
_cell.angle_gamma   90.00
#
_symmetry.space_group_name_H-M   'P 1'
#
loop_
_entity.id
_entity.type
_entity.pdbx_description
1 polymer ?
#
loop_
_entity_poly.entity_id
_entity_poly.type
_entity_poly.pdbx_seq_one_letter_code
_entity_poly.pdbx_strand_id
1 'polypeptide(L)'
;MAEETIASIIALHQPKRGKTAAQRARTYRPRKRQRAKAAPDAESPSSESLIPAGFFSANTAFTESPVTPLPLVTSRALRPSNRVASILLMAAAFALATVGVTTNGWFARSLGSSDVAGWLFLAIGVAADLAALVMPSCAVGLWHTRQRATSIAGWAVWAMTFVFAVTAGIGFASVNMTDVATARAARVTPAVTVAQSALRDAMSARDRECMHGLGKFCREREAAVAERRQILDGAMASLGQTADPQTDAAIKLVAWVSHGVLRPSGDDFAMLRLVLLALLPQIGGILLMVGRSAMRPGAS
;
A
#
# COMPACT_ATOMS: atom_id res chain seq x y z
N MET A 1 5.75 25.85 45.77
CA MET A 1 6.48 25.95 44.50
C MET A 1 5.46 26.28 43.43
N ALA A 2 5.44 27.54 42.99
CA ALA A 2 4.48 28.07 42.03
C ALA A 2 5.19 28.13 40.67
N GLU A 3 4.62 27.49 39.65
CA GLU A 3 5.13 27.56 38.28
C GLU A 3 4.47 28.73 37.55
N GLU A 4 5.33 29.59 37.00
CA GLU A 4 4.98 30.78 36.24
C GLU A 4 4.61 30.41 34.80
N THR A 5 3.36 30.69 34.43
CA THR A 5 2.86 30.59 33.06
C THR A 5 3.34 31.79 32.24
N ILE A 6 4.42 31.63 31.48
CA ILE A 6 4.92 32.64 30.54
C ILE A 6 4.10 32.54 29.23
N ALA A 7 3.22 33.52 29.02
CA ALA A 7 2.48 33.70 27.79
C ALA A 7 3.39 34.29 26.69
N SER A 8 3.62 33.51 25.62
CA SER A 8 4.37 33.94 24.43
C SER A 8 3.51 34.86 23.56
N ILE A 9 3.91 36.13 23.47
CA ILE A 9 3.29 37.14 22.60
C ILE A 9 3.75 36.90 21.16
N ILE A 10 2.89 36.28 20.36
CA ILE A 10 3.09 36.14 18.92
C ILE A 10 2.86 37.51 18.27
N ALA A 11 3.93 38.12 17.75
CA ALA A 11 3.86 39.36 17.00
C ALA A 11 3.03 39.17 15.72
N LEU A 12 1.80 39.68 15.72
CA LEU A 12 0.95 39.72 14.52
C LEU A 12 1.65 40.52 13.41
N HIS A 13 2.07 39.80 12.37
CA HIS A 13 2.56 40.38 11.12
C HIS A 13 1.47 41.27 10.50
N GLN A 14 1.79 42.56 10.31
CA GLN A 14 0.91 43.47 9.60
C GLN A 14 0.72 43.02 8.13
N PRO A 15 -0.52 42.98 7.62
CA PRO A 15 -0.80 42.57 6.25
C PRO A 15 -0.25 43.60 5.26
N LYS A 16 0.73 43.16 4.46
CA LYS A 16 1.28 43.92 3.32
C LYS A 16 0.14 44.25 2.35
N ARG A 17 -0.17 45.54 2.18
CA ARG A 17 -1.18 46.09 1.25
C ARG A 17 -1.10 45.38 -0.11
N GLY A 18 -2.14 44.62 -0.44
CA GLY A 18 -2.20 43.82 -1.67
C GLY A 18 -2.19 44.71 -2.91
N LYS A 19 -1.27 44.44 -3.84
CA LYS A 19 -1.23 45.10 -5.15
C LYS A 19 -2.55 44.88 -5.90
N THR A 20 -3.12 45.98 -6.40
CA THR A 20 -4.40 46.06 -7.12
C THR A 20 -4.41 45.18 -8.36
N ALA A 21 -5.57 44.64 -8.74
CA ALA A 21 -5.74 43.74 -9.88
C ALA A 21 -5.18 44.31 -11.20
N ALA A 22 -5.29 45.63 -11.39
CA ALA A 22 -4.73 46.35 -12.54
C ALA A 22 -3.19 46.23 -12.63
N GLN A 23 -2.50 46.18 -11.49
CA GLN A 23 -1.04 46.09 -11.45
C GLN A 23 -0.55 44.65 -11.73
N ARG A 24 -1.32 43.64 -11.31
CA ARG A 24 -1.04 42.22 -11.65
C ARG A 24 -1.24 41.93 -13.14
N ALA A 25 -2.25 42.54 -13.77
CA ALA A 25 -2.52 42.38 -15.20
C ALA A 25 -1.38 42.94 -16.08
N ARG A 26 -0.74 44.06 -15.67
CA ARG A 26 0.37 44.66 -16.42
C ARG A 26 1.62 43.79 -16.43
N THR A 27 1.90 43.05 -15.35
CA THR A 27 3.05 42.13 -15.29
C THR A 27 2.89 40.84 -16.11
N TYR A 28 1.65 40.43 -16.44
CA TYR A 28 1.41 39.16 -17.14
C TYR A 28 1.50 39.25 -18.68
N ARG A 29 1.16 40.41 -19.26
CA ARG A 29 1.19 40.62 -20.72
C ARG A 29 2.56 40.38 -21.40
N PRO A 30 3.72 40.79 -20.84
CA PRO A 30 5.00 40.57 -21.53
C PRO A 30 5.42 39.10 -21.58
N ARG A 31 5.12 38.30 -20.55
CA ARG A 31 5.49 36.86 -20.49
C ARG A 31 4.75 36.01 -21.53
N LYS A 32 3.49 36.33 -21.85
CA LYS A 32 2.72 35.59 -22.87
C LYS A 32 3.25 35.85 -24.28
N ARG A 33 3.74 37.06 -24.57
CA ARG A 33 4.36 37.39 -25.86
C ARG A 33 5.72 36.72 -26.06
N GLN A 34 6.49 36.48 -25.00
CA GLN A 34 7.76 35.76 -25.10
C GLN A 34 7.57 34.25 -25.32
N ARG A 35 6.57 33.61 -24.70
CA ARG A 35 6.29 32.18 -24.91
C ARG A 35 5.73 31.84 -26.29
N ALA A 36 4.99 32.76 -26.92
CA ALA A 36 4.48 32.54 -28.28
C ALA A 36 5.54 32.61 -29.38
N LYS A 37 6.78 33.03 -29.05
CA LYS A 37 7.89 33.17 -30.02
C LYS A 37 8.94 32.07 -29.94
N ALA A 38 8.76 31.07 -29.08
CA ALA A 38 9.82 30.10 -28.74
C ALA A 38 9.42 28.62 -28.89
N ALA A 39 8.46 28.29 -29.77
CA ALA A 39 8.16 26.90 -30.09
C ALA A 39 8.64 26.56 -31.51
N PRO A 40 9.75 25.80 -31.66
CA PRO A 40 10.04 25.09 -32.89
C PRO A 40 9.40 23.70 -32.86
N ASP A 41 8.92 23.27 -34.03
CA ASP A 41 8.40 21.94 -34.33
C ASP A 41 9.44 20.86 -34.01
N ALA A 42 9.12 19.98 -33.06
CA ALA A 42 9.90 18.78 -32.79
C ALA A 42 9.02 17.56 -33.07
N GLU A 43 9.16 17.08 -34.30
CA GLU A 43 8.67 15.82 -34.82
C GLU A 43 9.25 14.66 -34.00
N SER A 44 8.38 13.78 -33.49
CA SER A 44 8.76 12.68 -32.60
C SER A 44 8.87 11.39 -33.42
N PRO A 45 10.05 10.78 -33.59
CA PRO A 45 10.18 9.54 -34.33
C PRO A 45 9.70 8.34 -33.49
N SER A 46 8.93 7.48 -34.16
CA SER A 46 8.49 6.17 -33.70
C SER A 46 9.68 5.27 -33.35
N SER A 47 9.67 4.66 -32.17
CA SER A 47 10.61 3.59 -31.81
C SER A 47 9.90 2.25 -31.89
N GLU A 48 10.29 1.52 -32.92
CA GLU A 48 9.90 0.19 -33.33
C GLU A 48 10.85 -0.83 -32.68
N SER A 49 10.26 -1.92 -32.16
CA SER A 49 10.79 -3.30 -32.09
C SER A 49 12.26 -3.56 -31.71
N LEU A 50 12.48 -4.16 -30.53
CA LEU A 50 13.58 -5.12 -30.32
C LEU A 50 13.20 -6.17 -29.24
N ILE A 51 12.67 -7.31 -29.68
CA ILE A 51 12.64 -8.57 -28.89
C ILE A 51 13.65 -9.52 -29.55
N PRO A 52 14.69 -10.00 -28.85
CA PRO A 52 15.55 -11.07 -29.37
C PRO A 52 14.84 -12.41 -29.22
N ALA A 53 14.47 -13.02 -30.35
CA ALA A 53 14.11 -14.43 -30.43
C ALA A 53 15.39 -15.27 -30.48
N GLY A 54 15.68 -16.04 -29.43
CA GLY A 54 16.79 -16.98 -29.48
C GLY A 54 17.14 -17.63 -28.16
N PHE A 55 16.38 -18.66 -27.76
CA PHE A 55 16.91 -19.75 -26.92
C PHE A 55 16.20 -21.05 -27.32
N PHE A 56 16.70 -21.65 -28.40
CA PHE A 56 16.37 -23.02 -28.82
C PHE A 56 17.18 -24.05 -28.03
N SER A 57 16.53 -25.20 -27.85
CA SER A 57 16.99 -26.47 -27.28
C SER A 57 18.44 -26.88 -27.58
N ALA A 58 19.10 -27.39 -26.54
CA ALA A 58 20.17 -28.37 -26.68
C ALA A 58 19.87 -29.57 -25.78
N ASN A 59 19.17 -30.56 -26.34
CA ASN A 59 19.15 -31.92 -25.81
C ASN A 59 20.53 -32.53 -26.06
N THR A 60 21.36 -32.58 -25.02
CA THR A 60 22.65 -33.28 -25.08
C THR A 60 22.47 -34.62 -24.38
N ALA A 61 22.27 -35.67 -25.18
CA ALA A 61 22.33 -37.05 -24.72
C ALA A 61 23.79 -37.36 -24.37
N PHE A 62 24.07 -37.50 -23.07
CA PHE A 62 25.38 -37.95 -22.60
C PHE A 62 25.42 -39.48 -22.61
N THR A 63 26.34 -40.00 -23.42
CA THR A 63 26.75 -41.39 -23.49
C THR A 63 27.54 -41.75 -22.23
N GLU A 64 27.03 -42.73 -21.50
CA GLU A 64 27.61 -43.27 -20.27
C GLU A 64 28.87 -44.09 -20.62
N SER A 65 30.05 -43.60 -20.22
CA SER A 65 31.30 -44.39 -20.23
C SER A 65 31.57 -44.94 -18.82
N PRO A 66 31.95 -46.23 -18.70
CA PRO A 66 32.22 -46.86 -17.41
C PRO A 66 33.55 -46.34 -16.83
N VAL A 67 33.47 -45.57 -15.74
CA VAL A 67 34.62 -44.99 -15.04
C VAL A 67 35.09 -45.91 -13.92
N THR A 68 36.37 -46.24 -13.97
CA THR A 68 37.16 -46.99 -12.97
C THR A 68 37.15 -46.28 -11.60
N PRO A 69 36.95 -46.98 -10.47
CA PRO A 69 36.90 -46.36 -9.15
C PRO A 69 38.29 -45.87 -8.72
N LEU A 70 38.50 -44.55 -8.73
CA LEU A 70 39.67 -43.90 -8.12
C LEU A 70 39.53 -43.83 -6.59
N PRO A 71 40.65 -43.84 -5.85
CA PRO A 71 40.65 -43.82 -4.39
C PRO A 71 40.00 -42.53 -3.85
N LEU A 72 39.13 -42.73 -2.85
CA LEU A 72 38.34 -41.73 -2.16
C LEU A 72 39.23 -40.76 -1.36
N VAL A 73 39.85 -39.80 -2.04
CA VAL A 73 40.51 -38.66 -1.37
C VAL A 73 39.41 -37.81 -0.76
N THR A 74 39.17 -38.01 0.53
CA THR A 74 38.20 -37.25 1.32
C THR A 74 38.77 -35.83 1.50
N SER A 75 38.59 -35.00 0.49
CA SER A 75 38.91 -33.57 0.55
C SER A 75 37.97 -32.95 1.58
N ARG A 76 38.48 -32.78 2.81
CA ARG A 76 37.81 -32.04 3.88
C ARG A 76 37.76 -30.58 3.45
N ALA A 77 36.76 -30.26 2.63
CA ALA A 77 36.47 -28.91 2.18
C ALA A 77 36.24 -28.04 3.42
N LEU A 78 37.20 -27.18 3.73
CA LEU A 78 37.05 -26.09 4.68
C LEU A 78 35.90 -25.21 4.17
N ARG A 79 34.70 -25.44 4.69
CA ARG A 79 33.54 -24.57 4.43
C ARG A 79 33.88 -23.20 5.02
N PRO A 80 34.04 -22.15 4.19
CA PRO A 80 34.27 -20.81 4.71
C PRO A 80 33.13 -20.45 5.67
N SER A 81 33.49 -19.76 6.74
CA SER A 81 32.59 -19.37 7.82
C SER A 81 31.53 -18.40 7.29
N ASN A 82 30.42 -18.93 6.80
CA ASN A 82 29.25 -18.18 6.34
C ASN A 82 28.47 -17.52 7.49
N ARG A 83 29.06 -17.36 8.68
CA ARG A 83 28.41 -16.75 9.84
C ARG A 83 28.00 -15.30 9.54
N VAL A 84 28.86 -14.53 8.88
CA VAL A 84 28.57 -13.13 8.52
C VAL A 84 27.38 -13.05 7.56
N ALA A 85 27.39 -13.87 6.50
CA ALA A 85 26.27 -13.93 5.55
C ALA A 85 24.95 -14.34 6.23
N SER A 86 24.99 -15.32 7.14
CA SER A 86 23.82 -15.74 7.92
C SER A 86 23.28 -14.63 8.83
N ILE A 87 24.16 -13.88 9.49
CA ILE A 87 23.76 -12.76 10.36
C ILE A 87 23.12 -11.64 9.52
N LEU A 88 23.72 -11.30 8.37
CA LEU A 88 23.17 -10.28 7.47
C LEU A 88 21.80 -10.68 6.91
N LEU A 89 21.63 -11.95 6.49
CA LEU A 89 20.33 -12.46 6.03
C LEU A 89 19.28 -12.43 7.14
N MET A 90 19.66 -12.78 8.37
CA MET A 90 18.76 -12.74 9.52
C MET A 90 18.35 -11.31 9.86
N ALA A 91 19.29 -10.36 9.85
CA ALA A 91 18.99 -8.94 10.07
C ALA A 91 18.06 -8.38 8.97
N ALA A 92 18.31 -8.72 7.71
CA ALA A 92 17.45 -8.32 6.59
C ALA A 92 16.04 -8.91 6.72
N ALA A 93 15.92 -10.18 7.12
CA ALA A 93 14.63 -10.82 7.35
C ALA A 93 13.83 -10.13 8.47
N PHE A 94 14.48 -9.78 9.59
CA PHE A 94 13.82 -9.04 10.68
C PHE A 94 13.39 -7.63 10.27
N ALA A 95 14.23 -6.93 9.50
CA ALA A 95 13.88 -5.60 8.99
C ALA A 95 12.66 -5.67 8.07
N LEU A 96 12.65 -6.61 7.11
CA LEU A 96 11.50 -6.82 6.21
C LEU A 96 10.25 -7.26 6.96
N ALA A 97 10.37 -8.13 7.95
CA ALA A 97 9.26 -8.54 8.80
C ALA A 97 8.68 -7.36 9.58
N THR A 98 9.53 -6.51 10.16
CA THR A 98 9.09 -5.32 10.90
C THR A 98 8.36 -4.35 9.98
N VAL A 99 8.91 -4.09 8.79
CA VAL A 99 8.23 -3.25 7.79
C VAL A 99 6.86 -3.83 7.44
N GLY A 100 6.78 -5.13 7.11
CA GLY A 100 5.53 -5.81 6.78
C GLY A 100 4.48 -5.70 7.90
N VAL A 101 4.89 -5.96 9.15
CA VAL A 101 4.04 -5.84 10.34
C VAL A 101 3.51 -4.41 10.51
N THR A 102 4.39 -3.41 10.36
CA THR A 102 3.99 -2.01 10.49
C THR A 102 3.04 -1.56 9.38
N THR A 103 3.29 -1.96 8.13
CA THR A 103 2.43 -1.60 6.99
C THR A 103 1.05 -2.25 7.11
N ASN A 104 1.01 -3.54 7.48
CA ASN A 104 -0.23 -4.29 7.63
C ASN A 104 -1.02 -3.80 8.85
N GLY A 105 -0.36 -3.55 9.98
CA GLY A 105 -0.97 -2.97 11.17
C GLY A 105 -1.55 -1.58 10.93
N TRP A 106 -0.83 -0.72 10.20
CA TRP A 106 -1.33 0.61 9.80
C TRP A 106 -2.55 0.50 8.88
N PHE A 107 -2.50 -0.35 7.86
CA PHE A 107 -3.64 -0.56 6.97
C PHE A 107 -4.85 -1.13 7.70
N ALA A 108 -4.66 -2.11 8.59
CA ALA A 108 -5.74 -2.64 9.42
C ALA A 108 -6.37 -1.54 10.29
N ARG A 109 -5.54 -0.68 10.92
CA ARG A 109 -6.02 0.49 11.68
C ARG A 109 -6.95 1.39 10.87
N SER A 110 -6.61 1.63 9.60
CA SER A 110 -7.38 2.52 8.73
C SER A 110 -8.80 2.03 8.42
N LEU A 111 -9.11 0.77 8.74
CA LEU A 111 -10.46 0.20 8.60
C LEU A 111 -11.39 0.49 9.76
N GLY A 112 -10.86 1.02 10.87
CA GLY A 112 -11.67 1.43 11.99
C GLY A 112 -12.52 2.64 11.63
N SER A 113 -13.84 2.52 11.73
CA SER A 113 -14.76 3.66 11.64
C SER A 113 -14.68 4.59 12.87
N SER A 114 -14.07 4.11 13.96
CA SER A 114 -13.77 4.86 15.17
C SER A 114 -12.33 4.63 15.59
N ASP A 115 -11.79 5.50 16.45
CA ASP A 115 -10.39 5.38 16.93
C ASP A 115 -10.17 4.07 17.70
N VAL A 116 -11.14 3.66 18.53
CA VAL A 116 -11.10 2.38 19.26
C VAL A 116 -11.10 1.19 18.30
N ALA A 117 -11.99 1.19 17.30
CA ALA A 117 -12.02 0.13 16.28
C ALA A 117 -10.70 0.07 15.49
N GLY A 118 -10.10 1.23 15.20
CA GLY A 118 -8.81 1.32 14.53
C GLY A 118 -7.69 0.68 15.37
N TRP A 119 -7.62 0.96 16.66
CA TRP A 119 -6.64 0.31 17.55
C TRP A 119 -6.85 -1.21 17.65
N LEU A 120 -8.10 -1.68 17.70
CA LEU A 120 -8.40 -3.11 17.69
C LEU A 120 -7.95 -3.78 16.39
N PHE A 121 -8.27 -3.19 15.22
CA PHE A 121 -7.82 -3.75 13.95
C PHE A 121 -6.29 -3.71 13.79
N LEU A 122 -5.62 -2.68 14.30
CA LEU A 122 -4.16 -2.65 14.36
C LEU A 122 -3.61 -3.84 15.13
N ALA A 123 -4.13 -4.08 16.34
CA ALA A 123 -3.69 -5.19 17.18
C ALA A 123 -3.93 -6.55 16.50
N ILE A 124 -5.09 -6.73 15.86
CA ILE A 124 -5.41 -7.94 15.08
C ILE A 124 -4.44 -8.11 13.91
N GLY A 125 -4.13 -7.04 13.17
CA GLY A 125 -3.20 -7.09 12.05
C GLY A 125 -1.79 -7.49 12.49
N VAL A 126 -1.26 -6.85 13.52
CA VAL A 126 0.05 -7.18 14.10
C VAL A 126 0.08 -8.63 14.60
N ALA A 127 -0.97 -9.08 15.29
CA ALA A 127 -1.06 -10.45 15.78
C ALA A 127 -1.10 -11.47 14.63
N ALA A 128 -1.80 -11.16 13.54
CA ALA A 128 -1.86 -12.01 12.35
C ALA A 128 -0.49 -12.16 11.70
N ASP A 129 0.28 -11.08 11.57
CA ASP A 129 1.63 -11.13 11.00
C ASP A 129 2.60 -11.92 11.88
N LEU A 130 2.53 -11.73 13.21
CA LEU A 130 3.34 -12.51 14.14
C LEU A 130 2.99 -14.00 14.07
N ALA A 131 1.70 -14.34 13.96
CA ALA A 131 1.26 -15.72 13.77
C ALA A 131 1.79 -16.29 12.44
N ALA A 132 1.72 -15.54 11.35
CA ALA A 132 2.23 -15.95 10.04
C ALA A 132 3.75 -16.21 10.05
N LEU A 133 4.52 -15.48 10.87
CA LEU A 133 5.96 -15.66 11.01
C LEU A 133 6.33 -16.86 11.90
N VAL A 134 5.59 -17.10 12.99
CA VAL A 134 5.95 -18.12 14.00
C VAL A 134 5.35 -19.50 13.68
N MET A 135 4.15 -19.55 13.08
CA MET A 135 3.43 -20.81 12.87
C MET A 135 4.16 -21.86 12.03
N PRO A 136 4.90 -21.53 10.96
CA PRO A 136 5.62 -22.55 10.18
C PRO A 136 6.60 -23.35 11.03
N SER A 137 7.37 -22.68 11.89
CA SER A 137 8.34 -23.34 12.78
C SER A 137 7.64 -24.24 13.80
N CYS A 138 6.53 -23.79 14.38
CA CYS A 138 5.73 -24.61 15.29
C CYS A 138 5.10 -25.82 14.59
N ALA A 139 4.54 -25.62 13.39
CA ALA A 139 3.89 -26.68 12.62
C ALA A 139 4.89 -27.77 12.20
N VAL A 140 6.10 -27.38 11.80
CA VAL A 140 7.20 -28.31 11.50
C VAL A 140 7.64 -29.08 12.75
N GLY A 141 7.79 -28.41 13.89
CA GLY A 141 8.12 -29.07 15.16
C GLY A 141 7.08 -30.13 15.55
N LEU A 142 5.79 -29.80 15.45
CA LEU A 142 4.68 -30.72 15.72
C LEU A 142 4.61 -31.89 14.72
N TRP A 143 5.01 -31.66 13.47
CA TRP A 143 5.12 -32.72 12.47
C TRP A 143 6.19 -33.75 12.87
N HIS A 144 7.35 -33.29 13.33
CA HIS A 144 8.45 -34.15 13.79
C HIS A 144 8.11 -34.95 15.05
N THR A 145 7.32 -34.38 15.99
CA THR A 145 6.83 -35.09 17.18
C THR A 145 5.64 -36.02 16.89
N ARG A 146 5.35 -36.30 15.61
CA ARG A 146 4.25 -37.14 15.12
C ARG A 146 2.84 -36.64 15.48
N GLN A 147 2.68 -35.41 15.97
CA GLN A 147 1.38 -34.79 16.20
C GLN A 147 0.81 -34.20 14.89
N ARG A 148 0.49 -35.09 13.95
CA ARG A 148 0.10 -34.69 12.58
C ARG A 148 -1.15 -33.81 12.53
N ALA A 149 -2.15 -34.08 13.37
CA ALA A 149 -3.39 -33.30 13.39
C ALA A 149 -3.16 -31.83 13.80
N THR A 150 -2.36 -31.60 14.85
CA THR A 150 -2.03 -30.24 15.31
C THR A 150 -1.09 -29.52 14.36
N SER A 151 -0.18 -30.25 13.69
CA SER A 151 0.65 -29.71 12.61
C SER A 151 -0.19 -29.24 11.42
N ILE A 152 -1.16 -30.05 10.97
CA ILE A 152 -2.09 -29.67 9.89
C ILE A 152 -2.89 -28.42 10.28
N ALA A 153 -3.39 -28.35 11.53
CA ALA A 153 -4.07 -27.16 12.04
C ALA A 153 -3.15 -25.93 12.03
N GLY A 154 -1.88 -26.08 12.45
CA GLY A 154 -0.88 -25.01 12.39
C GLY A 154 -0.62 -24.51 10.96
N TRP A 155 -0.50 -25.43 10.00
CA TRP A 155 -0.36 -25.08 8.58
C TRP A 155 -1.60 -24.38 8.02
N ALA A 156 -2.81 -24.81 8.40
CA ALA A 156 -4.05 -24.15 7.99
C ALA A 156 -4.15 -22.72 8.54
N VAL A 157 -3.82 -22.54 9.82
CA VAL A 157 -3.79 -21.21 10.46
C VAL A 157 -2.73 -20.32 9.83
N TRP A 158 -1.55 -20.86 9.53
CA TRP A 158 -0.52 -20.15 8.80
C TRP A 158 -1.02 -19.69 7.43
N ALA A 159 -1.64 -20.59 6.65
CA ALA A 159 -2.14 -20.24 5.32
C ALA A 159 -3.18 -19.10 5.38
N MET A 160 -4.11 -19.15 6.33
CA MET A 160 -5.13 -18.11 6.50
C MET A 160 -4.52 -16.76 6.89
N THR A 161 -3.60 -16.74 7.86
CA THR A 161 -2.92 -15.52 8.30
C THR A 161 -1.97 -14.97 7.23
N PHE A 162 -1.34 -15.83 6.43
CA PHE A 162 -0.55 -15.43 5.28
C PHE A 162 -1.41 -14.76 4.20
N VAL A 163 -2.57 -15.34 3.85
CA VAL A 163 -3.52 -14.72 2.91
C VAL A 163 -3.99 -13.36 3.42
N PHE A 164 -4.27 -13.24 4.72
CA PHE A 164 -4.58 -11.96 5.34
C PHE A 164 -3.46 -10.93 5.17
N ALA A 165 -2.23 -11.30 5.53
CA ALA A 165 -1.06 -10.43 5.44
C ALA A 165 -0.79 -9.98 4.00
N VAL A 166 -0.93 -10.89 3.02
CA VAL A 166 -0.80 -10.57 1.59
C VAL A 166 -1.90 -9.61 1.14
N THR A 167 -3.16 -9.85 1.55
CA THR A 167 -4.30 -8.99 1.20
C THR A 167 -4.14 -7.59 1.81
N ALA A 168 -3.67 -7.51 3.06
CA ALA A 168 -3.36 -6.25 3.73
C ALA A 168 -2.21 -5.49 3.04
N GLY A 169 -1.15 -6.20 2.64
CA GLY A 169 -0.02 -5.63 1.90
C GLY A 169 -0.43 -5.10 0.52
N ILE A 170 -1.27 -5.83 -0.21
CA ILE A 170 -1.86 -5.35 -1.48
C ILE A 170 -2.70 -4.09 -1.23
N GLY A 171 -3.52 -4.09 -0.18
CA GLY A 171 -4.30 -2.93 0.22
C GLY A 171 -3.44 -1.71 0.51
N PHE A 172 -2.40 -1.85 1.32
CA PHE A 172 -1.45 -0.76 1.58
C PHE A 172 -0.74 -0.27 0.31
N ALA A 173 -0.21 -1.18 -0.50
CA ALA A 173 0.47 -0.84 -1.76
C ALA A 173 -0.47 -0.10 -2.71
N SER A 174 -1.73 -0.54 -2.79
CA SER A 174 -2.73 0.07 -3.64
C SER A 174 -3.11 1.48 -3.21
N VAL A 175 -3.27 1.76 -1.91
CA VAL A 175 -3.57 3.11 -1.40
C VAL A 175 -2.41 4.06 -1.70
N ASN A 176 -1.17 3.61 -1.53
CA ASN A 176 -0.01 4.45 -1.87
C ASN A 176 0.12 4.66 -3.39
N MET A 177 -0.17 3.64 -4.20
CA MET A 177 -0.20 3.78 -5.65
C MET A 177 -1.35 4.68 -6.12
N THR A 178 -2.54 4.59 -5.51
CA THR A 178 -3.67 5.45 -5.84
C THR A 178 -3.40 6.89 -5.44
N ASP A 179 -2.76 7.15 -4.30
CA ASP A 179 -2.40 8.52 -3.91
C ASP A 179 -1.41 9.14 -4.90
N VAL A 180 -0.39 8.38 -5.31
CA VAL A 180 0.57 8.83 -6.33
C VAL A 180 -0.10 8.98 -7.70
N ALA A 181 -0.94 8.02 -8.09
CA ALA A 181 -1.69 8.06 -9.34
C ALA A 181 -2.71 9.20 -9.34
N THR A 182 -3.36 9.50 -8.23
CA THR A 182 -4.30 10.61 -8.06
C THR A 182 -3.55 11.93 -8.03
N ALA A 183 -2.39 12.02 -7.37
CA ALA A 183 -1.53 13.19 -7.43
C ALA A 183 -0.99 13.44 -8.84
N ARG A 184 -0.71 12.36 -9.60
CA ARG A 184 -0.29 12.44 -11.00
C ARG A 184 -1.47 12.76 -11.91
N ALA A 185 -2.63 12.15 -11.71
CA ALA A 185 -3.87 12.42 -12.43
C ALA A 185 -4.30 13.87 -12.17
N ALA A 186 -4.23 14.37 -10.94
CA ALA A 186 -4.48 15.78 -10.63
C ALA A 186 -3.51 16.75 -11.34
N ARG A 187 -2.34 16.28 -11.80
CA ARG A 187 -1.45 17.04 -12.69
C ARG A 187 -1.77 16.86 -14.18
N VAL A 188 -2.45 15.78 -14.55
CA VAL A 188 -2.68 15.33 -15.93
C VAL A 188 -4.12 15.57 -16.41
N THR A 189 -5.13 15.69 -15.54
CA THR A 189 -6.50 16.09 -15.86
C THR A 189 -6.74 17.55 -15.43
N PRO A 190 -6.66 18.50 -16.37
CA PRO A 190 -6.93 19.91 -16.10
C PRO A 190 -8.28 20.15 -15.42
N ALA A 191 -9.26 19.27 -15.66
CA ALA A 191 -10.61 19.36 -15.09
C ALA A 191 -10.63 19.29 -13.56
N VAL A 192 -9.88 18.38 -12.93
CA VAL A 192 -9.84 18.25 -11.45
C VAL A 192 -9.13 19.44 -10.83
N THR A 193 -8.01 19.86 -11.42
CA THR A 193 -7.28 21.05 -10.95
C THR A 193 -8.15 22.30 -11.01
N VAL A 194 -8.90 22.48 -12.12
CA VAL A 194 -9.84 23.59 -12.29
C VAL A 194 -10.96 23.52 -11.25
N ALA A 195 -11.59 22.35 -11.06
CA ALA A 195 -12.66 22.17 -10.07
C ALA A 195 -12.18 22.43 -8.63
N GLN A 196 -11.01 21.90 -8.24
CA GLN A 196 -10.41 22.15 -6.92
C GLN A 196 -10.06 23.63 -6.71
N SER A 197 -9.48 24.29 -7.71
CA SER A 197 -9.18 25.72 -7.63
C SER A 197 -10.46 26.55 -7.48
N ALA A 198 -11.50 26.23 -8.23
CA ALA A 198 -12.80 26.89 -8.14
C ALA A 198 -13.48 26.67 -6.78
N LEU A 199 -13.37 25.47 -6.20
CA LEU A 199 -13.88 25.18 -4.86
C LEU A 199 -13.13 25.99 -3.79
N ARG A 200 -11.80 26.03 -3.86
CA ARG A 200 -10.97 26.81 -2.93
C ARG A 200 -11.28 28.31 -3.02
N ASP A 201 -11.45 28.82 -4.24
CA ASP A 201 -11.84 30.20 -4.48
C ASP A 201 -13.24 30.50 -3.90
N ALA A 202 -14.20 29.61 -4.12
CA ALA A 202 -15.56 29.73 -3.56
C ALA A 202 -15.57 29.69 -2.02
N MET A 203 -14.80 28.81 -1.40
CA MET A 203 -14.63 28.76 0.07
C MET A 203 -14.02 30.07 0.60
N SER A 204 -12.98 30.59 -0.05
CA SER A 204 -12.38 31.87 0.35
C SER A 204 -13.33 33.07 0.19
N ALA A 205 -14.25 33.01 -0.79
CA ALA A 205 -15.27 34.02 -0.99
C ALA A 205 -16.33 33.94 0.11
N ARG A 206 -16.81 32.72 0.42
CA ARG A 206 -17.72 32.45 1.53
C ARG A 206 -17.13 32.96 2.85
N ASP A 207 -15.89 32.61 3.18
CA ASP A 207 -15.29 32.96 4.47
C ASP A 207 -15.19 34.49 4.66
N ARG A 208 -14.88 35.23 3.58
CA ARG A 208 -14.85 36.71 3.62
C ARG A 208 -16.22 37.35 3.82
N GLU A 209 -17.26 36.79 3.21
CA GLU A 209 -18.62 37.33 3.27
C GLU A 209 -19.38 36.90 4.53
N CYS A 210 -19.09 35.71 5.06
CA CYS A 210 -19.74 35.16 6.25
C CYS A 210 -19.11 35.60 7.58
N MET A 211 -17.95 36.28 7.58
CA MET A 211 -17.31 36.76 8.83
C MET A 211 -18.20 37.68 9.68
N HIS A 212 -19.13 38.40 9.06
CA HIS A 212 -20.00 39.37 9.74
C HIS A 212 -21.42 38.85 10.01
N GLY A 213 -21.66 37.54 9.85
CA GLY A 213 -22.92 36.87 10.14
C GLY A 213 -23.59 36.19 8.95
N LEU A 214 -24.65 35.42 9.24
CA LEU A 214 -25.39 34.58 8.29
C LEU A 214 -26.44 35.40 7.50
N GLY A 215 -25.97 36.34 6.67
CA GLY A 215 -26.82 37.12 5.77
C GLY A 215 -27.24 36.39 4.49
N LYS A 216 -28.09 37.02 3.67
CA LYS A 216 -28.53 36.48 2.36
C LYS A 216 -27.35 36.09 1.46
N PHE A 217 -26.32 36.95 1.39
CA PHE A 217 -25.10 36.68 0.61
C PHE A 217 -24.31 35.48 1.11
N CYS A 218 -24.23 35.28 2.44
CA CYS A 218 -23.56 34.12 3.01
C CYS A 218 -24.24 32.81 2.55
N ARG A 219 -25.58 32.75 2.56
CA ARG A 219 -26.32 31.58 2.05
C ARG A 219 -26.11 31.34 0.56
N GLU A 220 -26.09 32.40 -0.25
CA GLU A 220 -25.78 32.29 -1.69
C GLU A 220 -24.36 31.76 -1.93
N ARG A 221 -23.38 32.16 -1.11
CA ARG A 221 -22.01 31.61 -1.18
C ARG A 221 -21.92 30.17 -0.70
N GLU A 222 -22.66 29.80 0.33
CA GLU A 222 -22.75 28.41 0.77
C GLU A 222 -23.34 27.52 -0.33
N ALA A 223 -24.39 27.97 -1.02
CA ALA A 223 -24.95 27.27 -2.17
C ALA A 223 -23.93 27.12 -3.31
N ALA A 224 -23.17 28.19 -3.61
CA ALA A 224 -22.09 28.13 -4.60
C ALA A 224 -20.97 27.16 -4.19
N VAL A 225 -20.60 27.09 -2.91
CA VAL A 225 -19.62 26.10 -2.40
C VAL A 225 -20.17 24.67 -2.56
N ALA A 226 -21.46 24.45 -2.25
CA ALA A 226 -22.10 23.15 -2.42
C ALA A 226 -22.12 22.72 -3.90
N GLU A 227 -22.47 23.61 -4.82
CA GLU A 227 -22.43 23.35 -6.26
C GLU A 227 -21.01 23.00 -6.74
N ARG A 228 -20.00 23.78 -6.34
CA ARG A 228 -18.60 23.50 -6.71
C ARG A 228 -18.09 22.18 -6.13
N ARG A 229 -18.56 21.82 -4.94
CA ARG A 229 -18.26 20.52 -4.33
C ARG A 229 -18.87 19.39 -5.13
N GLN A 230 -20.14 19.51 -5.53
CA GLN A 230 -20.80 18.51 -6.40
C GLN A 230 -20.10 18.34 -7.75
N ILE A 231 -19.62 19.43 -8.37
CA ILE A 231 -18.84 19.37 -9.62
C ILE A 231 -17.51 18.63 -9.40
N LEU A 232 -16.81 18.92 -8.29
CA LEU A 232 -15.57 18.21 -7.94
C LEU A 232 -15.85 16.72 -7.70
N ASP A 233 -16.89 16.40 -6.94
CA ASP A 233 -17.29 15.02 -6.65
C ASP A 233 -17.66 14.27 -7.94
N GLY A 234 -18.36 14.92 -8.88
CA GLY A 234 -18.65 14.33 -10.20
C GLY A 234 -17.39 14.09 -11.06
N ALA A 235 -16.44 15.02 -11.03
CA ALA A 235 -15.15 14.85 -11.69
C ALA A 235 -14.27 13.77 -11.04
N MET A 236 -14.40 13.58 -9.72
CA MET A 236 -13.74 12.47 -9.01
C MET A 236 -14.45 11.14 -9.24
N ALA A 237 -15.78 11.12 -9.32
CA ALA A 237 -16.56 9.91 -9.59
C ALA A 237 -16.29 9.34 -10.98
N SER A 238 -16.11 10.19 -12.00
CA SER A 238 -15.72 9.72 -13.34
C SER A 238 -14.30 9.12 -13.37
N LEU A 239 -13.40 9.61 -12.51
CA LEU A 239 -12.09 8.98 -12.28
C LEU A 239 -12.21 7.67 -11.50
N GLY A 240 -13.09 7.62 -10.50
CA GLY A 240 -13.35 6.40 -9.72
C GLY A 240 -13.92 5.27 -10.58
N GLN A 241 -14.81 5.58 -11.54
CA GLN A 241 -15.33 4.60 -12.50
C GLN A 241 -14.26 4.03 -13.44
N THR A 242 -13.15 4.75 -13.64
CA THR A 242 -12.03 4.28 -14.46
C THR A 242 -10.91 3.65 -13.64
N ALA A 243 -10.97 3.71 -12.31
CA ALA A 243 -9.86 3.28 -11.47
C ALA A 243 -10.34 2.94 -10.05
N ASP A 244 -10.76 1.69 -9.82
CA ASP A 244 -10.32 1.01 -8.61
C ASP A 244 -9.08 0.18 -8.96
N PRO A 245 -7.89 0.81 -8.99
CA PRO A 245 -6.66 0.13 -9.39
C PRO A 245 -6.27 -0.94 -8.37
N GLN A 246 -6.79 -0.91 -7.14
CA GLN A 246 -6.57 -1.96 -6.15
C GLN A 246 -7.19 -3.27 -6.63
N THR A 247 -8.46 -3.18 -7.02
CA THR A 247 -9.25 -4.33 -7.41
C THR A 247 -8.86 -4.80 -8.81
N ASP A 248 -8.59 -3.89 -9.75
CA ASP A 248 -8.11 -4.25 -11.09
C ASP A 248 -6.71 -4.91 -11.05
N ALA A 249 -5.77 -4.40 -10.24
CA ALA A 249 -4.46 -5.04 -10.10
C ALA A 249 -4.56 -6.43 -9.45
N ALA A 250 -5.40 -6.58 -8.42
CA ALA A 250 -5.64 -7.87 -7.77
C ALA A 250 -6.30 -8.87 -8.74
N ILE A 251 -7.30 -8.44 -9.51
CA ILE A 251 -7.93 -9.24 -10.56
C ILE A 251 -6.89 -9.66 -11.61
N LYS A 252 -6.06 -8.74 -12.09
CA LYS A 252 -4.99 -9.04 -13.06
C LYS A 252 -3.96 -10.00 -12.51
N LEU A 253 -3.57 -9.87 -11.24
CA LEU A 253 -2.62 -10.76 -10.59
C LEU A 253 -3.20 -12.15 -10.42
N VAL A 254 -4.45 -12.28 -9.95
CA VAL A 254 -5.12 -13.60 -9.83
C VAL A 254 -5.38 -14.21 -11.20
N ALA A 255 -5.81 -13.43 -12.19
CA ALA A 255 -5.95 -13.89 -13.56
C ALA A 255 -4.60 -14.37 -14.12
N TRP A 256 -3.51 -13.64 -13.88
CA TRP A 256 -2.17 -14.04 -14.30
C TRP A 256 -1.70 -15.32 -13.62
N VAL A 257 -1.78 -15.40 -12.29
CA VAL A 257 -1.40 -16.61 -11.51
C VAL A 257 -2.23 -17.82 -11.92
N SER A 258 -3.54 -17.62 -12.16
CA SER A 258 -4.45 -18.69 -12.59
C SER A 258 -4.38 -18.98 -14.10
N HIS A 259 -3.47 -18.34 -14.85
CA HIS A 259 -3.38 -18.46 -16.31
C HIS A 259 -4.72 -18.18 -17.03
N GLY A 260 -5.53 -17.28 -16.46
CA GLY A 260 -6.83 -16.86 -16.96
C GLY A 260 -8.00 -17.79 -16.59
N VAL A 261 -7.76 -18.86 -15.83
CA VAL A 261 -8.82 -19.80 -15.41
C VAL A 261 -9.79 -19.15 -14.42
N LEU A 262 -9.28 -18.27 -13.54
CA LEU A 262 -10.10 -17.53 -12.59
C LEU A 262 -10.21 -16.07 -13.02
N ARG A 263 -11.45 -15.56 -13.08
CA ARG A 263 -11.77 -14.16 -13.29
C ARG A 263 -12.56 -13.62 -12.09
N PRO A 264 -11.89 -13.41 -10.94
CA PRO A 264 -12.57 -12.84 -9.79
C PRO A 264 -13.12 -11.46 -10.14
N SER A 265 -14.31 -11.16 -9.62
CA SER A 265 -14.91 -9.83 -9.64
C SER A 265 -14.39 -9.00 -8.46
N GLY A 266 -14.65 -7.69 -8.48
CA GLY A 266 -14.31 -6.85 -7.34
C GLY A 266 -15.08 -7.19 -6.07
N ASP A 267 -16.32 -7.64 -6.23
CA ASP A 267 -17.18 -8.06 -5.12
C ASP A 267 -16.60 -9.29 -4.40
N ASP A 268 -15.93 -10.20 -5.14
CA ASP A 268 -15.30 -11.38 -4.56
C ASP A 268 -14.17 -11.03 -3.58
N PHE A 269 -13.37 -10.00 -3.90
CA PHE A 269 -12.30 -9.54 -3.00
C PHE A 269 -12.86 -8.84 -1.76
N ALA A 270 -13.95 -8.07 -1.91
CA ALA A 270 -14.64 -7.47 -0.77
C ALA A 270 -15.19 -8.55 0.17
N MET A 271 -15.82 -9.59 -0.38
CA MET A 271 -16.34 -10.73 0.39
C MET A 271 -15.22 -11.54 1.05
N LEU A 272 -14.14 -11.84 0.32
CA LEU A 272 -12.98 -12.54 0.86
C LEU A 272 -12.41 -11.80 2.07
N ARG A 273 -12.24 -10.48 1.96
CA ARG A 273 -11.75 -9.64 3.06
C ARG A 273 -12.66 -9.71 4.28
N LEU A 274 -13.98 -9.63 4.09
CA LEU A 274 -14.94 -9.72 5.19
C LEU A 274 -14.87 -11.09 5.87
N VAL A 275 -14.78 -12.17 5.09
CA VAL A 275 -14.63 -13.54 5.61
C VAL A 275 -13.35 -13.69 6.43
N LEU A 276 -12.21 -13.18 5.92
CA LEU A 276 -10.94 -13.24 6.66
C LEU A 276 -10.99 -12.43 7.98
N LEU A 277 -11.57 -11.23 7.96
CA LEU A 277 -11.73 -10.41 9.17
C LEU A 277 -12.66 -11.08 10.21
N ALA A 278 -13.70 -11.78 9.76
CA ALA A 278 -14.61 -12.50 10.64
C ALA A 278 -13.99 -13.77 11.25
N LEU A 279 -13.11 -14.46 10.50
CA LEU A 279 -12.46 -15.70 10.95
C LEU A 279 -11.24 -15.46 11.85
N LEU A 280 -10.56 -14.32 11.71
CA LEU A 280 -9.34 -13.99 12.46
C LEU A 280 -9.48 -14.14 13.99
N PRO A 281 -10.54 -13.63 14.64
CA PRO A 281 -10.73 -13.83 16.07
C PRO A 281 -10.90 -15.30 16.47
N GLN A 282 -11.55 -16.12 15.62
CA GLN A 282 -11.79 -17.55 15.89
C GLN A 282 -10.48 -18.35 15.82
N ILE A 283 -9.60 -17.97 14.90
CA ILE A 283 -8.26 -18.56 14.75
C ILE A 283 -7.41 -18.35 16.02
N GLY A 284 -7.64 -17.26 16.76
CA GLY A 284 -6.95 -16.99 18.04
C GLY A 284 -7.05 -18.15 19.05
N GLY A 285 -8.20 -18.82 19.13
CA GLY A 285 -8.38 -19.98 20.00
C GLY A 285 -7.53 -21.19 19.57
N ILE A 286 -7.45 -21.44 18.26
CA ILE A 286 -6.64 -22.53 17.70
C ILE A 286 -5.15 -22.26 17.93
N LEU A 287 -4.71 -21.01 17.73
CA LEU A 287 -3.33 -20.59 17.99
C LEU A 287 -2.91 -20.88 19.44
N LEU A 288 -3.78 -20.61 20.41
CA LEU A 288 -3.52 -20.90 21.82
C LEU A 288 -3.41 -22.41 22.09
N MET A 289 -4.26 -23.24 21.46
CA MET A 289 -4.18 -24.70 21.59
C MET A 289 -2.89 -25.27 20.97
N VAL A 290 -2.51 -24.79 19.79
CA VAL A 290 -1.27 -25.18 19.10
C VAL A 290 -0.03 -24.73 19.88
N GLY A 291 -0.02 -23.48 20.36
CA GLY A 291 1.07 -22.92 21.16
C GLY A 291 1.28 -23.66 22.49
N ARG A 292 0.19 -24.00 23.20
CA ARG A 292 0.28 -24.83 24.43
C ARG A 292 0.85 -26.22 24.16
N SER A 293 0.52 -26.82 23.01
CA SER A 293 1.02 -28.14 22.62
C SER A 293 2.50 -28.11 22.26
N ALA A 294 2.96 -27.04 21.62
CA ALA A 294 4.37 -26.83 21.29
C ALA A 294 5.25 -26.53 22.52
N MET A 295 4.70 -25.88 23.55
CA MET A 295 5.42 -25.53 24.77
C MET A 295 5.51 -26.63 25.82
N ARG A 296 4.82 -27.77 25.69
CA ARG A 296 5.02 -28.92 26.57
C ARG A 296 6.31 -29.63 26.14
N PRO A 297 7.47 -29.37 26.78
CA PRO A 297 8.66 -30.16 26.50
C PRO A 297 8.35 -31.55 27.02
N GLY A 298 8.76 -32.59 26.29
CA GLY A 298 8.47 -33.98 26.64
C GLY A 298 8.64 -34.23 28.13
N ALA A 299 7.52 -34.47 28.82
CA ALA A 299 7.51 -35.31 30.00
C ALA A 299 7.75 -36.74 29.49
N SER A 300 9.02 -37.02 29.23
CA SER A 300 9.56 -38.30 28.78
C SER A 300 10.84 -38.53 29.54
#